data_AF-A0A8T3KZ53-F1
#
_entry.id   AF-A0A8T3KZ53-F1
#
_cell.length_a   1.000
_cell.length_b   1.000
_cell.length_c   1.000
_cell.angle_alpha   90.00
_cell.angle_beta   90.00
_cell.angle_gamma   90.00
#
_symmetry.space_group_name_H-M   'P 1'
#
loop_
_entity.id
_entity.type
_entity.pdbx_description
1 polymer ?
#
loop_
_entity_poly.entity_id
_entity_poly.type
_entity_poly.pdbx_seq_one_letter_code
_entity_poly.pdbx_strand_id
1 'polypeptide(L)'
;MNTQHDFLSAWKHAIEVSQTPGLFYCSSRDISSATNKDQLRPKVKDIRRKLVEYPKSRGAFLATLVSFYNPEEGASIARKLGVEGVGGLAINLNDEQRHAIAELFITHRGW
;
A
#
# COMPACT_ATOMS: atom_id res chain seq x y z
N MET A 1 -7.28 -20.70 -16.66
CA MET A 1 -7.60 -19.27 -16.51
C MET A 1 -6.28 -18.54 -16.26
N ASN A 2 -5.76 -17.83 -17.27
CA ASN A 2 -4.47 -17.16 -17.21
C ASN A 2 -4.69 -15.67 -16.99
N THR A 3 -4.98 -15.27 -15.76
CA THR A 3 -5.01 -13.86 -15.38
C THR A 3 -3.65 -13.56 -14.76
N GLN A 4 -2.66 -13.24 -15.59
CA GLN A 4 -1.41 -12.66 -15.08
C GLN A 4 -1.74 -11.26 -14.58
N HIS A 5 -2.20 -11.15 -13.34
CA HIS A 5 -2.11 -9.88 -12.62
C HIS A 5 -0.63 -9.60 -12.42
N ASP A 6 -0.10 -8.58 -13.10
CA ASP A 6 1.23 -8.09 -12.78
C ASP A 6 1.19 -7.24 -11.51
N PHE A 7 2.35 -7.09 -10.87
CA PHE A 7 2.47 -6.30 -9.64
C PHE A 7 2.04 -4.84 -9.84
N LEU A 8 2.26 -4.26 -11.02
CA LEU A 8 1.92 -2.86 -11.29
C LEU A 8 0.40 -2.64 -11.26
N SER A 9 -0.35 -3.55 -11.83
CA SER A 9 -1.82 -3.51 -11.85
C SER A 9 -2.39 -3.64 -10.44
N ALA A 10 -1.90 -4.60 -9.65
CA ALA A 10 -2.25 -4.75 -8.24
C ALA A 10 -1.86 -3.52 -7.41
N TRP A 11 -0.70 -2.92 -7.70
CA TRP A 11 -0.22 -1.72 -7.02
C TRP A 11 -1.08 -0.48 -7.30
N LYS A 12 -1.49 -0.26 -8.55
CA LYS A 12 -2.41 0.83 -8.91
C LYS A 12 -3.75 0.67 -8.19
N HIS A 13 -4.32 -0.54 -8.22
CA HIS A 13 -5.55 -0.85 -7.52
C HIS A 13 -5.42 -0.58 -6.02
N ALA A 14 -4.34 -1.03 -5.38
CA ALA A 14 -4.10 -0.78 -3.97
C ALA A 14 -3.94 0.71 -3.62
N ILE A 15 -3.33 1.53 -4.49
CA ILE A 15 -3.27 2.98 -4.32
C ILE A 15 -4.67 3.59 -4.36
N GLU A 16 -5.53 3.17 -5.29
CA GLU A 16 -6.91 3.66 -5.40
C GLU A 16 -7.70 3.31 -4.12
N VAL A 17 -7.62 2.06 -3.64
CA VAL A 17 -8.23 1.58 -2.40
C VAL A 17 -7.73 2.35 -1.17
N SER A 18 -6.52 2.90 -1.21
CA SER A 18 -5.98 3.69 -0.08
C SER A 18 -6.78 4.97 0.17
N GLN A 19 -7.44 5.51 -0.85
CA GLN A 19 -8.15 6.79 -0.83
C GLN A 19 -7.29 7.92 -0.25
N THR A 20 -5.99 7.94 -0.60
CA THR A 20 -5.01 8.91 -0.08
C THR A 20 -4.37 9.73 -1.19
N PRO A 21 -5.09 10.73 -1.74
CA PRO A 21 -4.57 11.55 -2.82
C PRO A 21 -3.29 12.27 -2.40
N GLY A 22 -2.28 12.24 -3.27
CA GLY A 22 -1.02 12.94 -3.08
C GLY A 22 0.02 12.21 -2.22
N LEU A 23 -0.27 11.03 -1.65
CA LEU A 23 0.71 10.26 -0.85
C LEU A 23 1.60 9.31 -1.64
N PHE A 24 1.38 9.21 -2.94
CA PHE A 24 2.22 8.47 -3.87
C PHE A 24 2.78 9.44 -4.91
N TYR A 25 3.99 9.19 -5.38
CA TYR A 25 4.49 9.87 -6.57
C TYR A 25 3.61 9.46 -7.76
N CYS A 26 3.51 10.34 -8.75
CA CYS A 26 2.87 10.06 -10.03
C CYS A 26 3.61 10.91 -11.06
N SER A 27 4.65 10.33 -11.66
CA SER A 27 5.40 10.98 -12.74
C SER A 27 4.74 10.79 -14.12
N SER A 28 3.63 10.06 -14.18
CA SER A 28 2.71 9.96 -15.32
C SER A 28 1.57 10.98 -15.20
N ARG A 29 0.72 11.07 -16.23
CA ARG A 29 -0.47 11.94 -16.25
C ARG A 29 -1.41 11.66 -15.06
N ASP A 30 -1.61 10.38 -14.77
CA ASP A 30 -2.42 9.85 -13.68
C ASP A 30 -1.90 8.44 -13.29
N ILE A 31 -2.47 7.87 -12.22
CA ILE A 31 -2.09 6.54 -11.70
C ILE A 31 -2.30 5.45 -12.76
N SER A 32 -3.41 5.51 -13.51
CA SER A 32 -3.75 4.49 -14.50
C SER A 32 -2.77 4.48 -15.68
N SER A 33 -2.21 5.63 -16.04
CA SER A 33 -1.22 5.79 -17.11
C SER A 33 0.22 5.37 -16.73
N ALA A 34 0.49 5.04 -15.47
CA ALA A 34 1.83 4.62 -15.07
C ALA A 34 2.22 3.30 -15.75
N THR A 35 3.44 3.20 -16.29
CA THR A 35 3.95 1.99 -16.97
C THR A 35 5.01 1.27 -16.14
N ASN A 36 5.45 1.87 -15.02
CA ASN A 36 6.39 1.28 -14.09
C ASN A 36 5.98 1.63 -12.64
N LYS A 37 6.10 0.66 -11.72
CA LYS A 37 5.88 0.83 -10.27
C LYS A 37 6.73 1.95 -9.66
N ASP A 38 7.92 2.22 -10.18
CA ASP A 38 8.79 3.32 -9.71
C ASP A 38 8.20 4.72 -9.92
N GLN A 39 7.25 4.86 -10.85
CA GLN A 39 6.51 6.10 -11.06
C GLN A 39 5.49 6.35 -9.94
N LEU A 40 5.18 5.31 -9.15
CA LEU A 40 4.13 5.24 -8.14
C LEU A 40 4.69 4.92 -6.73
N ARG A 41 5.94 5.31 -6.45
CA ARG A 41 6.55 5.09 -5.13
C ARG A 41 5.77 5.81 -4.03
N PRO A 42 5.66 5.23 -2.83
CA PRO A 42 5.05 5.92 -1.71
C PRO A 42 5.93 7.09 -1.24
N LYS A 43 5.31 8.23 -0.93
CA LYS A 43 5.98 9.36 -0.28
C LYS A 43 6.07 9.10 1.22
N VAL A 44 6.96 8.20 1.63
CA VAL A 44 7.01 7.65 3.01
C VAL A 44 7.01 8.74 4.09
N LYS A 45 7.73 9.86 3.87
CA LYS A 45 7.75 11.00 4.80
C LYS A 45 6.37 11.67 4.95
N ASP A 46 5.67 11.86 3.84
CA ASP A 46 4.34 12.49 3.83
C ASP A 46 3.29 11.56 4.42
N ILE A 47 3.37 10.26 4.09
CA ILE A 47 2.55 9.21 4.72
C ILE A 47 2.71 9.27 6.23
N ARG A 48 3.94 9.19 6.74
CA ARG A 48 4.21 9.23 8.19
C ARG A 48 3.58 10.45 8.87
N ARG A 49 3.66 11.62 8.25
CA ARG A 49 3.07 12.86 8.76
C ARG A 49 1.54 12.82 8.77
N LYS A 50 0.92 12.21 7.76
CA LYS A 50 -0.54 12.14 7.60
C LYS A 50 -1.23 11.05 8.42
N LEU A 51 -0.50 10.03 8.88
CA LEU A 51 -1.09 8.92 9.64
C LEU A 51 -1.86 9.36 10.88
N VAL A 52 -1.47 10.46 11.55
CA VAL A 52 -2.17 10.97 12.74
C VAL A 52 -3.56 11.50 12.41
N GLU A 53 -3.85 11.82 11.15
CA GLU A 53 -5.15 12.32 10.67
C GLU A 53 -6.06 11.18 10.19
N TYR A 54 -5.57 9.94 10.14
CA TYR A 54 -6.30 8.81 9.56
C TYR A 54 -6.80 7.80 10.60
N PRO A 55 -7.94 7.14 10.31
CA PRO A 55 -8.37 5.97 11.08
C PRO A 55 -7.28 4.90 11.08
N LYS A 56 -7.19 4.14 12.17
CA LYS A 56 -6.20 3.05 12.35
C LYS A 56 -6.22 2.05 11.19
N SER A 57 -7.38 1.75 10.62
CA SER A 57 -7.52 0.85 9.47
C SER A 57 -6.80 1.35 8.21
N ARG A 58 -7.01 2.61 7.86
CA ARG A 58 -6.31 3.26 6.75
C ARG A 58 -4.81 3.37 7.03
N GLY A 59 -4.43 3.67 8.27
CA GLY A 59 -3.03 3.67 8.69
C GLY A 59 -2.36 2.30 8.53
N ALA A 60 -3.03 1.22 8.93
CA ALA A 60 -2.55 -0.16 8.78
C ALA A 60 -2.40 -0.55 7.29
N PHE A 61 -3.35 -0.14 6.45
CA PHE A 61 -3.26 -0.37 5.01
C PHE A 61 -2.06 0.36 4.40
N LEU A 62 -1.89 1.66 4.70
CA LEU A 62 -0.72 2.43 4.24
C LEU A 62 0.60 1.86 4.76
N ALA A 63 0.65 1.39 6.00
CA ALA A 63 1.83 0.71 6.55
C ALA A 63 2.19 -0.53 5.71
N THR A 64 1.18 -1.30 5.31
CA THR A 64 1.34 -2.48 4.46
C THR A 64 1.84 -2.09 3.08
N LEU A 65 1.26 -1.07 2.44
CA LEU A 65 1.73 -0.59 1.14
C LEU A 65 3.19 -0.13 1.21
N VAL A 66 3.55 0.62 2.26
CA VAL A 66 4.95 1.02 2.48
C VAL A 66 5.83 -0.21 2.66
N SER A 67 5.39 -1.29 3.31
CA SER A 67 6.20 -2.50 3.48
C SER A 67 6.51 -3.24 2.18
N PHE A 68 5.62 -3.18 1.17
CA PHE A 68 5.90 -3.73 -0.16
C PHE A 68 6.96 -2.94 -0.93
N TYR A 69 7.16 -1.66 -0.59
CA TYR A 69 8.22 -0.82 -1.15
C TYR A 69 9.51 -0.85 -0.30
N ASN A 70 9.38 -0.76 1.01
CA ASN A 70 10.44 -0.78 2.01
C ASN A 70 9.92 -1.49 3.28
N PRO A 71 10.28 -2.77 3.49
CA PRO A 71 9.79 -3.58 4.60
C PRO A 71 10.05 -2.97 5.98
N GLU A 72 11.23 -2.36 6.18
CA GLU A 72 11.63 -1.79 7.46
C GLU A 72 10.80 -0.56 7.83
N GLU A 73 10.60 0.34 6.87
CA GLU A 73 9.78 1.54 7.04
C GLU A 73 8.31 1.18 7.29
N GLY A 74 7.76 0.22 6.53
CA GLY A 74 6.39 -0.25 6.70
C GLY A 74 6.16 -0.89 8.08
N ALA A 75 7.06 -1.77 8.51
CA ALA A 75 7.00 -2.38 9.83
C ALA A 75 7.14 -1.36 10.96
N SER A 76 8.02 -0.35 10.80
CA SER A 76 8.16 0.76 11.73
C SER A 76 6.88 1.58 11.86
N ILE A 77 6.17 1.81 10.76
CA ILE A 77 4.86 2.47 10.77
C ILE A 77 3.83 1.59 11.50
N ALA A 78 3.73 0.30 11.16
CA ALA A 78 2.74 -0.60 11.74
C ALA A 78 2.87 -0.70 13.26
N ARG A 79 4.11 -0.82 13.78
CA ARG A 79 4.39 -0.84 15.23
C ARG A 79 3.90 0.43 15.93
N LYS A 80 4.12 1.61 15.34
CA LYS A 80 3.63 2.88 15.90
C LYS A 80 2.11 2.96 16.00
N LEU A 81 1.39 2.22 15.15
CA LEU A 81 -0.06 2.12 15.18
C LEU A 81 -0.56 1.00 16.13
N GLY A 82 0.35 0.27 16.80
CA GLY A 82 0.00 -0.93 17.58
C GLY A 82 -0.64 -2.00 16.69
N VAL A 83 -0.08 -2.20 15.49
CA VAL A 83 -0.49 -3.23 14.53
C VAL A 83 0.69 -4.19 14.38
N GLU A 84 0.56 -5.38 14.95
CA GLU A 84 1.65 -6.36 15.03
C GLU A 84 1.25 -7.68 14.37
N GLY A 85 2.16 -8.21 13.55
CA GLY A 85 1.96 -9.47 12.84
C GLY A 85 0.83 -9.43 11.80
N VAL A 86 0.67 -10.57 11.11
CA VAL A 86 -0.34 -10.74 10.06
C VAL A 86 -1.77 -10.70 10.63
N GLY A 87 -1.98 -11.25 11.82
CA GLY A 87 -3.28 -11.21 12.50
C GLY A 87 -3.70 -9.79 12.87
N GLY A 88 -2.77 -8.99 13.42
CA GLY A 88 -3.03 -7.59 13.74
C GLY A 88 -3.37 -6.77 12.49
N LEU A 89 -2.66 -7.00 11.38
CA LEU A 89 -3.00 -6.38 10.09
C LEU A 89 -4.42 -6.78 9.64
N ALA A 90 -4.73 -8.08 9.59
CA ALA A 90 -6.02 -8.57 9.11
C ALA A 90 -7.23 -8.00 9.88
N ILE A 91 -7.10 -7.84 11.20
CA ILE A 91 -8.14 -7.23 12.06
C ILE A 91 -8.39 -5.76 11.71
N ASN A 92 -7.35 -5.04 11.29
CA ASN A 92 -7.44 -3.60 11.01
C ASN A 92 -7.77 -3.28 9.54
N LEU A 93 -7.78 -4.26 8.63
CA LEU A 93 -8.15 -4.04 7.23
C LEU A 93 -9.63 -4.36 6.97
N ASN A 94 -10.27 -3.59 6.10
CA ASN A 94 -11.59 -3.95 5.55
C ASN A 94 -11.45 -4.97 4.39
N ASP A 95 -12.55 -5.49 3.86
CA ASP A 95 -12.52 -6.55 2.85
C ASP A 95 -11.84 -6.12 1.54
N GLU A 96 -12.12 -4.90 1.08
CA GLU A 96 -11.49 -4.33 -0.12
C GLU A 96 -9.96 -4.21 0.03
N GLN A 97 -9.51 -3.71 1.20
CA GLN A 97 -8.09 -3.63 1.54
C GLN A 97 -7.45 -5.01 1.64
N ARG A 98 -8.13 -6.00 2.24
CA ARG A 98 -7.63 -7.38 2.32
C ARG A 98 -7.44 -7.98 0.92
N HIS A 99 -8.39 -7.77 0.02
CA HIS A 99 -8.27 -8.22 -1.37
C HIS A 99 -7.09 -7.56 -2.09
N ALA A 100 -6.95 -6.23 -1.99
CA ALA A 100 -5.82 -5.52 -2.59
C ALA A 100 -4.47 -6.01 -2.03
N ILE A 101 -4.37 -6.24 -0.71
CA ILE A 101 -3.16 -6.80 -0.11
C ILE A 101 -2.90 -8.24 -0.58
N ALA A 102 -3.94 -9.07 -0.72
CA ALA A 102 -3.79 -10.44 -1.22
C ALA A 102 -3.26 -10.46 -2.67
N GLU A 103 -3.79 -9.59 -3.54
CA GLU A 103 -3.28 -9.41 -4.91
C GLU A 103 -1.80 -9.00 -4.91
N LEU A 104 -1.41 -8.06 -4.05
CA LEU A 104 -0.01 -7.68 -3.90
C LEU A 104 0.85 -8.86 -3.43
N PHE A 105 0.43 -9.62 -2.42
CA PHE A 105 1.18 -10.80 -1.97
C PHE A 105 1.43 -11.83 -3.08
N ILE A 106 0.41 -12.10 -3.91
CA ILE A 106 0.50 -13.07 -5.00
C ILE A 106 1.48 -12.60 -6.09
N THR A 107 1.45 -11.30 -6.40
CA THR A 107 2.19 -10.70 -7.52
C THR A 107 3.57 -10.17 -7.15
N HIS A 108 3.85 -9.94 -5.87
CA HIS A 108 5.10 -9.35 -5.42
C HIS A 108 6.30 -10.27 -5.65
N ARG A 109 7.34 -9.72 -6.29
CA ARG A 109 8.64 -10.37 -6.54
C ARG A 109 9.80 -9.46 -6.10
N GLY A 110 9.52 -8.54 -5.18
CA GLY A 110 10.38 -7.42 -4.84
C GLY A 110 9.92 -6.10 -5.46
N TRP A 111 10.23 -5.01 -4.76
CA TRP A 111 10.21 -3.69 -5.36
C TRP A 111 11.45 -3.51 -6.24
#